data_AF-O22500-F1
#
_entry.id   AF-O22500-F1
#
_cell.length_a   1.000
_cell.length_b   1.000
_cell.length_c   1.000
_cell.angle_alpha   90.00
_cell.angle_beta   90.00
_cell.angle_gamma   90.00
#
_symmetry.space_group_name_H-M   'P 1'
#
loop_
_entity.id
_entity.type
_entity.pdbx_description
1 polymer ?
#
loop_
_entity_poly.entity_id
_entity_poly.type
_entity_poly.pdbx_seq_one_letter_code
_entity_poly.pdbx_strand_id
1 'polypeptide(L)'
;MAASTTAAAAASVLLLLLSLARGGGLMSIVSYGERTDEEARRMYAEWMAAHGRTYNAVGAEERRYQVFRDNLRYIDAHNAAADAGVHSFRLGLNRFADLTNDEYPATYLGARTRPQRDRKLGARYHAADNEDLPESVDWRAKGAVAEVKDQGSCGTCWAFSTIAAVEGINQIVTGDLISLSEQELVDCDTSYNQGCNGGLMDYAFEFIINNGGIDTEKDYPYKGTDGRCDVNRKNAKVVTIDSYEDVPANDEKSLQKAVANQPVSVAIEAAGTAFQLYSSGIFTGSCGTRLDHGVTAVGYGTENGKDYWIVKNSWGSSWGESGYVRMERNIKASSGKCGIAVEPSYPLKEGANPPNPGPSPPSPTPAPAVCDNYYSCPDSTTCCCIYEYGKYCFAWGCCPLEGATCCDDHYSCCPHDYPICNVRQGTSLMGKDSPLSLSVKATKRTLAKRTGLSPATQLTALKSSALRKRSVALGRQQPG
;
A
#
# COMPACT_ATOMS: atom_id res chain seq x y z
N MET A 1 73.50 -22.71 76.48
CA MET A 1 73.21 -24.06 75.91
C MET A 1 71.70 -24.13 75.82
N ALA A 2 71.02 -24.17 74.68
CA ALA A 2 71.30 -24.91 73.46
C ALA A 2 70.84 -24.16 72.19
N ALA A 3 71.40 -24.61 71.06
CA ALA A 3 71.05 -24.31 69.68
C ALA A 3 69.59 -24.76 69.36
N SER A 4 68.94 -24.54 68.21
CA SER A 4 69.36 -24.29 66.84
C SER A 4 68.09 -23.93 66.04
N THR A 5 68.25 -23.11 65.01
CA THR A 5 67.26 -22.77 63.97
C THR A 5 66.84 -23.96 63.12
N THR A 6 65.54 -24.09 62.81
CA THR A 6 65.06 -24.74 61.57
C THR A 6 63.82 -24.02 61.02
N ALA A 7 63.95 -23.63 59.76
CA ALA A 7 62.88 -23.20 58.88
C ALA A 7 62.01 -24.40 58.45
N ALA A 8 60.71 -24.19 58.26
CA ALA A 8 59.91 -24.61 57.10
C ALA A 8 58.41 -24.55 57.42
N ALA A 9 57.62 -24.29 56.37
CA ALA A 9 56.17 -24.48 56.29
C ALA A 9 55.25 -23.34 56.78
N ALA A 10 55.54 -22.10 56.35
CA ALA A 10 54.53 -21.05 56.19
C ALA A 10 53.87 -21.09 54.79
N ALA A 11 53.48 -22.27 54.30
CA ALA A 11 53.00 -22.44 52.92
C ALA A 11 51.68 -23.23 52.74
N SER A 12 50.97 -23.60 53.81
CA SER A 12 49.82 -24.50 53.67
C SER A 12 48.49 -24.01 54.27
N VAL A 13 48.40 -22.76 54.75
CA VAL A 13 47.15 -22.24 55.34
C VAL A 13 46.50 -21.11 54.51
N LEU A 14 47.18 -20.60 53.48
CA LEU A 14 46.62 -19.61 52.54
C LEU A 14 46.07 -20.24 51.24
N LEU A 15 45.63 -21.51 51.31
CA LEU A 15 45.04 -22.24 50.17
C LEU A 15 43.62 -22.77 50.46
N LEU A 16 43.05 -22.50 51.64
CA LEU A 16 41.69 -22.95 51.99
C LEU A 16 40.64 -21.82 52.14
N LEU A 17 40.96 -20.60 51.73
CA LEU A 17 39.99 -19.48 51.63
C LEU A 17 39.82 -18.95 50.20
N LEU A 18 40.21 -19.74 49.19
CA LEU A 18 40.04 -19.43 47.76
C LEU A 18 39.11 -20.41 47.02
N SER A 19 38.40 -21.29 47.74
CA SER A 19 37.53 -22.32 47.15
C SER A 19 36.03 -22.01 47.18
N LEU A 20 35.60 -20.78 47.51
CA LEU A 20 34.18 -20.37 47.48
C LEU A 20 33.81 -19.36 46.37
N ALA A 21 34.62 -19.24 45.30
CA ALA A 21 34.28 -18.43 44.13
C ALA A 21 34.11 -19.25 42.83
N ARG A 22 33.69 -20.51 42.93
CA ARG A 22 33.23 -21.32 41.78
C ARG A 22 31.75 -21.65 41.95
N GLY A 23 30.92 -20.65 41.70
CA GLY A 23 29.47 -20.75 41.87
C GLY A 23 28.79 -19.43 41.56
N GLY A 24 29.07 -18.86 40.39
CA GLY A 24 28.43 -17.65 39.91
C GLY A 24 28.36 -17.75 38.39
N GLY A 25 27.19 -18.11 37.88
CA GLY A 25 26.90 -18.02 36.47
C GLY A 25 27.13 -16.58 36.00
N LEU A 26 27.90 -16.45 34.93
CA LEU A 26 27.72 -15.35 34.01
C LEU A 26 27.43 -16.00 32.68
N MET A 27 26.17 -15.81 32.28
CA MET A 27 25.67 -16.04 30.94
C MET A 27 26.76 -15.61 29.95
N SER A 28 27.10 -16.52 29.04
CA SER A 28 27.72 -16.11 27.79
C SER A 28 26.72 -15.18 27.14
N ILE A 29 26.89 -13.86 27.29
CA ILE A 29 26.33 -12.91 26.34
C ILE A 29 26.98 -13.33 25.03
N VAL A 30 26.22 -14.05 24.22
CA VAL A 30 26.55 -14.20 22.80
C VAL A 30 26.42 -12.78 22.25
N SER A 31 27.51 -12.02 22.35
CA SER A 31 27.72 -10.81 21.58
C SER A 31 27.91 -11.30 20.16
N TYR A 32 26.81 -11.56 19.45
CA TYR A 32 26.84 -11.55 17.99
C TYR A 32 27.45 -10.22 17.60
N GLY A 33 28.66 -10.27 17.04
CA GLY A 33 29.38 -9.06 16.64
C GLY A 33 28.49 -8.29 15.68
N GLU A 34 28.12 -7.06 16.05
CA GLU A 34 27.44 -6.17 15.12
C GLU A 34 28.26 -6.10 13.83
N ARG A 35 27.59 -6.20 12.68
CA ARG A 35 28.23 -6.07 11.37
C ARG A 35 28.99 -4.75 11.31
N THR A 36 30.14 -4.77 10.67
CA THR A 36 30.92 -3.54 10.45
C THR A 36 30.15 -2.60 9.52
N ASP A 37 30.42 -1.29 9.60
CA ASP A 37 29.79 -0.31 8.69
C ASP A 37 30.12 -0.61 7.22
N GLU A 38 31.32 -1.11 6.93
CA GLU A 38 31.74 -1.51 5.58
C GLU A 38 30.88 -2.66 5.03
N GLU A 39 30.64 -3.70 5.85
CA GLU A 39 29.77 -4.82 5.47
C GLU A 39 28.32 -4.37 5.27
N ALA A 40 27.80 -3.55 6.18
CA ALA A 40 26.44 -3.02 6.08
C ALA A 40 26.27 -2.15 4.82
N ARG A 41 27.27 -1.32 4.46
CA ARG A 41 27.25 -0.52 3.22
C ARG A 41 27.29 -1.38 1.96
N ARG A 42 28.12 -2.42 1.94
CA ARG A 42 28.15 -3.37 0.80
C ARG A 42 26.78 -4.00 0.60
N MET A 43 26.17 -4.48 1.67
CA MET A 43 24.85 -5.10 1.62
C MET A 43 23.75 -4.12 1.24
N TYR A 44 23.84 -2.86 1.68
CA TYR A 44 22.92 -1.82 1.26
C TYR A 44 23.01 -1.58 -0.25
N ALA A 45 24.21 -1.51 -0.81
CA ALA A 45 24.41 -1.34 -2.26
C ALA A 45 23.84 -2.53 -3.06
N GLU A 46 24.08 -3.76 -2.61
CA GLU A 46 23.49 -4.98 -3.21
C GLU A 46 21.97 -4.98 -3.12
N TRP A 47 21.42 -4.62 -1.95
CA TRP A 47 19.99 -4.52 -1.73
C TRP A 47 19.33 -3.45 -2.61
N MET A 48 19.97 -2.27 -2.76
CA MET A 48 19.48 -1.21 -3.63
C MET A 48 19.44 -1.66 -5.09
N ALA A 49 20.49 -2.35 -5.56
CA ALA A 49 20.54 -2.88 -6.91
C ALA A 49 19.45 -3.93 -7.14
N ALA A 50 19.24 -4.86 -6.19
CA ALA A 50 18.23 -5.90 -6.27
C ALA A 50 16.79 -5.36 -6.27
N HIS A 51 16.55 -4.23 -5.59
CA HIS A 51 15.22 -3.61 -5.46
C HIS A 51 15.02 -2.37 -6.35
N GLY A 52 15.97 -2.07 -7.24
CA GLY A 52 15.89 -0.92 -8.16
C GLY A 52 15.79 0.44 -7.45
N ARG A 53 16.44 0.60 -6.30
CA ARG A 53 16.35 1.81 -5.47
C ARG A 53 17.32 2.89 -5.93
N THR A 54 16.81 4.12 -6.05
CA THR A 54 17.61 5.32 -6.40
C THR A 54 17.12 6.53 -5.60
N TYR A 55 18.04 7.36 -5.09
CA TYR A 55 17.69 8.56 -4.31
C TYR A 55 18.36 9.81 -4.89
N ASN A 56 17.55 10.77 -5.35
CA ASN A 56 18.06 11.96 -6.05
C ASN A 56 18.25 13.18 -5.13
N ALA A 57 17.72 13.15 -3.91
CA ALA A 57 17.80 14.26 -2.98
C ALA A 57 19.10 14.20 -2.15
N VAL A 58 19.75 15.35 -1.93
CA VAL A 58 20.99 15.45 -1.15
C VAL A 58 20.81 14.86 0.25
N GLY A 59 21.68 13.92 0.61
CA GLY A 59 21.66 13.22 1.89
C GLY A 59 20.49 12.25 2.09
N ALA A 60 19.63 12.03 1.08
CA ALA A 60 18.53 11.07 1.19
C ALA A 60 19.03 9.62 1.23
N GLU A 61 20.04 9.29 0.42
CA GLU A 61 20.67 7.96 0.44
C GLU A 61 21.28 7.65 1.80
N GLU A 62 22.04 8.58 2.40
CA GLU A 62 22.63 8.34 3.72
C GLU A 62 21.54 8.18 4.80
N ARG A 63 20.45 8.96 4.77
CA ARG A 63 19.32 8.74 5.69
C ARG A 63 18.68 7.36 5.51
N ARG A 64 18.47 6.93 4.27
CA ARG A 64 17.91 5.60 3.94
C ARG A 64 18.85 4.48 4.35
N TYR A 65 20.17 4.67 4.21
CA TYR A 65 21.18 3.75 4.72
C TYR A 65 21.12 3.60 6.24
N GLN A 66 20.96 4.70 7.00
CA GLN A 66 20.85 4.62 8.46
C GLN A 66 19.63 3.78 8.88
N VAL A 67 18.47 4.00 8.25
CA VAL A 67 17.26 3.20 8.49
C VAL A 67 17.48 1.73 8.11
N PHE A 68 18.08 1.48 6.95
CA PHE A 68 18.44 0.13 6.52
C PHE A 68 19.35 -0.57 7.53
N ARG A 69 20.36 0.12 8.05
CA ARG A 69 21.29 -0.44 9.03
C ARG A 69 20.59 -0.77 10.35
N ASP A 70 19.66 0.08 10.81
CA ASP A 70 18.90 -0.18 12.03
C ASP A 70 17.95 -1.37 11.86
N ASN A 71 17.26 -1.46 10.71
CA ASN A 71 16.45 -2.63 10.37
C ASN A 71 17.30 -3.89 10.22
N LEU A 72 18.51 -3.79 9.65
CA LEU A 72 19.43 -4.92 9.54
C LEU A 72 19.87 -5.44 10.92
N ARG A 73 20.18 -4.54 11.86
CA ARG A 73 20.47 -4.91 13.26
C ARG A 73 19.29 -5.62 13.92
N TYR A 74 18.07 -5.12 13.70
CA TYR A 74 16.86 -5.75 14.20
C TYR A 74 16.66 -7.17 13.62
N ILE A 75 16.87 -7.33 12.31
CA ILE A 75 16.82 -8.63 11.62
C ILE A 75 17.86 -9.59 12.20
N ASP A 76 19.10 -9.16 12.39
CA ASP A 76 20.18 -10.00 12.92
C ASP A 76 19.87 -10.47 14.34
N ALA A 77 19.45 -9.56 15.23
CA ALA A 77 19.09 -9.90 16.59
C ALA A 77 17.91 -10.87 16.65
N HIS A 78 16.88 -10.64 15.84
CA HIS A 78 15.73 -11.54 15.75
C HIS A 78 16.12 -12.93 15.22
N ASN A 79 16.87 -12.98 14.13
CA ASN A 79 17.25 -14.25 13.49
C ASN A 79 18.21 -15.05 14.37
N ALA A 80 19.11 -14.41 15.13
CA ALA A 80 19.93 -15.07 16.15
C ALA A 80 19.07 -15.70 17.26
N ALA A 81 18.04 -14.99 17.73
CA ALA A 81 17.08 -15.56 18.69
C ALA A 81 16.27 -16.72 18.08
N ALA A 82 15.96 -16.62 16.79
CA ALA A 82 15.27 -17.64 16.04
C ALA A 82 16.14 -18.90 15.78
N ASP A 83 17.46 -18.75 15.65
CA ASP A 83 18.44 -19.85 15.63
C ASP A 83 18.56 -20.52 17.01
N ALA A 84 18.40 -19.75 18.08
CA ALA A 84 18.29 -20.25 19.45
C ALA A 84 16.91 -20.87 19.79
N GLY A 85 15.99 -20.95 18.82
CA GLY A 85 14.66 -21.56 18.98
C GLY A 85 13.62 -20.67 19.68
N VAL A 86 13.91 -19.39 19.91
CA VAL A 86 12.98 -18.45 20.56
C VAL A 86 11.84 -18.05 19.62
N HIS A 87 12.12 -17.90 18.32
CA HIS A 87 11.14 -17.55 17.29
C HIS A 87 11.03 -18.65 16.22
N SER A 88 9.81 -18.88 15.73
CA SER A 88 9.54 -19.86 14.64
C SER A 88 9.51 -19.24 13.25
N PHE A 89 9.97 -17.99 13.10
CA PHE A 89 10.00 -17.28 11.84
C PHE A 89 11.32 -16.53 11.67
N ARG A 90 11.56 -16.04 10.47
CA ARG A 90 12.75 -15.30 10.07
C ARG A 90 12.33 -13.96 9.47
N LEU A 91 13.14 -12.94 9.74
CA LEU A 91 13.04 -11.63 9.10
C LEU A 91 14.07 -11.52 7.97
N GLY A 92 13.84 -10.61 7.04
CA GLY A 92 14.72 -10.41 5.90
C GLY A 92 14.73 -8.98 5.37
N LEU A 93 15.77 -8.68 4.59
CA LEU A 93 15.94 -7.40 3.89
C LEU A 93 15.03 -7.35 2.66
N ASN A 94 13.73 -7.30 2.89
CA ASN A 94 12.73 -7.15 1.84
C ASN A 94 12.67 -5.70 1.33
N ARG A 95 11.71 -5.40 0.45
CA ARG A 95 11.56 -4.07 -0.15
C ARG A 95 11.36 -2.92 0.85
N PHE A 96 10.95 -3.19 2.09
CA PHE A 96 10.71 -2.16 3.11
C PHE A 96 11.90 -1.95 4.06
N ALA A 97 13.05 -2.57 3.80
CA ALA A 97 14.21 -2.53 4.68
C ALA A 97 14.76 -1.11 4.90
N ASP A 98 14.52 -0.16 4.00
CA ASP A 98 14.95 1.24 4.11
C ASP A 98 13.87 2.19 4.68
N LEU A 99 12.75 1.66 5.17
CA LEU A 99 11.65 2.43 5.74
C LEU A 99 11.59 2.28 7.27
N THR A 100 11.33 3.39 7.96
CA THR A 100 11.08 3.35 9.40
C THR A 100 9.69 2.78 9.68
N ASN A 101 9.48 2.38 10.93
CA ASN A 101 8.17 1.92 11.39
C ASN A 101 7.13 3.05 11.52
N ASP A 102 7.51 4.31 11.29
CA ASP A 102 6.57 5.43 11.18
C ASP A 102 6.19 5.67 9.70
N GLU A 103 7.15 5.54 8.78
CA GLU A 103 6.93 5.75 7.35
C GLU A 103 6.12 4.63 6.70
N TYR A 104 6.41 3.38 7.06
CA TYR A 104 5.77 2.20 6.47
C TYR A 104 4.26 2.17 6.72
N PRO A 105 3.77 2.28 7.98
CA PRO A 105 2.34 2.21 8.25
C PRO A 105 1.57 3.36 7.60
N ALA A 106 2.17 4.55 7.57
CA ALA A 106 1.55 5.74 6.97
C ALA A 106 1.36 5.66 5.45
N THR A 107 2.08 4.75 4.77
CA THR A 107 2.12 4.69 3.30
C THR A 107 1.50 3.40 2.72
N TYR A 108 1.66 2.27 3.42
CA TYR A 108 1.34 0.94 2.87
C TYR A 108 0.13 0.27 3.54
N LEU A 109 -0.36 0.83 4.64
CA LEU A 109 -1.55 0.36 5.34
C LEU A 109 -2.74 1.24 4.98
N GLY A 110 -3.96 0.76 5.25
CA GLY A 110 -5.16 1.48 4.82
C GLY A 110 -6.49 0.80 5.13
N ALA A 111 -6.53 -0.29 5.89
CA ALA A 111 -7.82 -0.77 6.37
C ALA A 111 -8.32 0.18 7.46
N ARG A 112 -9.61 0.50 7.41
CA ARG A 112 -10.25 1.33 8.42
C ARG A 112 -11.24 0.48 9.21
N THR A 113 -11.12 0.42 10.52
CA THR A 113 -12.15 -0.24 11.34
C THR A 113 -13.33 0.69 11.55
N ARG A 114 -14.54 0.12 11.64
CA ARG A 114 -15.74 0.85 12.06
C ARG A 114 -16.44 0.09 13.18
N PRO A 115 -16.18 0.45 14.46
CA PRO A 115 -16.69 -0.29 15.62
C PRO A 115 -18.22 -0.40 15.71
N GLN A 116 -18.96 0.49 15.06
CA GLN A 116 -20.42 0.53 15.04
C GLN A 116 -20.95 0.40 13.60
N ARG A 117 -20.50 -0.61 12.86
CA ARG A 117 -21.13 -0.98 11.58
C ARG A 117 -22.12 -2.11 11.80
N ASP A 118 -23.22 -2.10 11.05
CA ASP A 118 -24.14 -3.23 11.01
C ASP A 118 -23.46 -4.37 10.27
N ARG A 119 -23.12 -5.44 10.99
CA ARG A 119 -22.49 -6.63 10.43
C ARG A 119 -23.56 -7.55 9.84
N LYS A 120 -23.32 -8.07 8.64
CA LYS A 120 -24.24 -8.98 7.96
C LYS A 120 -23.93 -10.41 8.35
N LEU A 121 -24.19 -10.76 9.61
CA LEU A 121 -23.94 -12.10 10.13
C LEU A 121 -24.83 -13.13 9.43
N GLY A 122 -24.21 -14.18 8.89
CA GLY A 122 -24.90 -15.36 8.36
C GLY A 122 -24.72 -16.58 9.26
N ALA A 123 -25.67 -17.52 9.21
CA ALA A 123 -25.55 -18.79 9.94
C ALA A 123 -24.67 -19.83 9.21
N ARG A 124 -24.32 -19.56 7.94
CA ARG A 124 -23.67 -20.53 7.02
C ARG A 124 -22.37 -21.11 7.57
N TYR A 125 -21.50 -20.26 8.10
CA TYR A 125 -20.20 -20.66 8.66
C TYR A 125 -20.10 -20.45 10.16
N HIS A 126 -21.23 -20.39 10.86
CA HIS A 126 -21.21 -20.54 12.31
C HIS A 126 -20.78 -21.97 12.64
N ALA A 127 -19.63 -22.12 13.28
CA ALA A 127 -19.12 -23.43 13.67
C ALA A 127 -19.86 -23.95 14.90
N ALA A 128 -20.04 -25.28 14.97
CA ALA A 128 -20.38 -25.95 16.22
C ALA A 128 -19.10 -26.35 16.96
N ASP A 129 -19.15 -26.41 18.30
CA ASP A 129 -17.98 -26.70 19.15
C ASP A 129 -17.26 -28.01 18.77
N ASN A 130 -18.01 -29.03 18.32
CA ASN A 130 -17.50 -30.35 17.95
C ASN A 130 -17.54 -30.60 16.44
N GLU A 131 -17.49 -29.55 15.62
CA GLU A 131 -17.47 -29.70 14.17
C GLU A 131 -16.08 -30.12 13.67
N ASP A 132 -16.04 -31.28 13.02
CA ASP A 132 -14.85 -31.79 12.33
C ASP A 132 -14.65 -31.00 11.03
N LEU A 133 -13.54 -30.25 10.97
CA LEU A 133 -13.13 -29.49 9.78
C LEU A 133 -11.88 -30.14 9.19
N PRO A 134 -11.61 -29.99 7.87
CA PRO A 134 -10.38 -30.51 7.27
C PRO A 134 -9.15 -30.02 8.06
N GLU A 135 -8.15 -30.87 8.23
CA GLU A 135 -6.93 -30.53 8.98
C GLU A 135 -6.14 -29.38 8.33
N SER A 136 -6.11 -29.37 6.99
CA SER A 136 -5.49 -28.31 6.21
C SER A 136 -6.30 -28.00 4.96
N VAL A 137 -6.24 -26.74 4.53
CA VAL A 137 -6.81 -26.25 3.28
C VAL A 137 -5.81 -25.27 2.67
N ASP A 138 -5.57 -25.40 1.36
CA ASP A 138 -4.80 -24.44 0.58
C ASP A 138 -5.52 -24.18 -0.74
N TRP A 139 -6.16 -23.01 -0.87
CA TRP A 139 -6.88 -22.65 -2.08
C TRP A 139 -5.96 -22.36 -3.27
N ARG A 140 -4.66 -22.11 -3.04
CA ARG A 140 -3.67 -21.97 -4.12
C ARG A 140 -3.51 -23.29 -4.87
N ALA A 141 -3.42 -24.39 -4.14
CA ALA A 141 -3.34 -25.73 -4.70
C ALA A 141 -4.62 -26.16 -5.44
N LYS A 142 -5.76 -25.53 -5.11
CA LYS A 142 -7.05 -25.75 -5.77
C LYS A 142 -7.31 -24.77 -6.94
N GLY A 143 -6.35 -23.91 -7.28
CA GLY A 143 -6.47 -22.93 -8.36
C GLY A 143 -7.40 -21.75 -8.06
N ALA A 144 -7.87 -21.59 -6.82
CA ALA A 144 -8.83 -20.53 -6.42
C ALA A 144 -8.15 -19.30 -5.80
N VAL A 145 -6.92 -19.02 -6.21
CA VAL A 145 -6.15 -17.85 -5.76
C VAL A 145 -5.37 -17.31 -6.95
N ALA A 146 -5.68 -16.08 -7.38
CA ALA A 146 -4.91 -15.40 -8.41
C ALA A 146 -3.50 -15.04 -7.93
N GLU A 147 -2.64 -14.60 -8.84
CA GLU A 147 -1.29 -14.17 -8.53
C GLU A 147 -1.23 -13.07 -7.46
N VAL A 148 -0.11 -12.98 -6.74
CA VAL A 148 0.10 -11.91 -5.76
C VAL A 148 0.34 -10.61 -6.50
N LYS A 149 -0.49 -9.60 -6.22
CA LYS A 149 -0.38 -8.25 -6.76
C LYS A 149 0.33 -7.31 -5.77
N ASP A 150 0.59 -6.08 -6.21
CA ASP A 150 1.25 -5.04 -5.42
C ASP A 150 0.41 -3.76 -5.40
N GLN A 151 -0.08 -3.37 -4.22
CA GLN A 151 -0.87 -2.16 -4.01
C GLN A 151 -0.02 -0.87 -4.16
N GLY A 152 1.30 -0.97 -4.11
CA GLY A 152 2.18 0.20 -4.13
C GLY A 152 2.05 1.05 -2.86
N SER A 153 2.20 2.38 -3.00
CA SER A 153 2.20 3.34 -1.89
C SER A 153 0.82 3.96 -1.63
N CYS A 154 -0.24 3.17 -1.80
CA CYS A 154 -1.63 3.59 -1.71
C CYS A 154 -2.37 2.62 -0.77
N GLY A 155 -3.18 3.12 0.15
CA GLY A 155 -3.84 2.36 1.22
C GLY A 155 -5.05 1.54 0.74
N THR A 156 -4.90 0.78 -0.35
CA THR A 156 -5.97 0.07 -1.05
C THR A 156 -6.06 -1.41 -0.70
N CYS A 157 -5.37 -1.85 0.35
CA CYS A 157 -5.43 -3.23 0.87
C CYS A 157 -6.86 -3.77 1.03
N TRP A 158 -7.84 -2.91 1.36
CA TRP A 158 -9.26 -3.25 1.40
C TRP A 158 -9.78 -3.75 0.04
N ALA A 159 -9.46 -3.07 -1.05
CA ALA A 159 -9.85 -3.46 -2.40
C ALA A 159 -9.17 -4.76 -2.82
N PHE A 160 -7.87 -4.92 -2.56
CA PHE A 160 -7.14 -6.16 -2.85
C PHE A 160 -7.69 -7.35 -2.06
N SER A 161 -8.02 -7.16 -0.78
CA SER A 161 -8.61 -8.21 0.05
C SER A 161 -9.97 -8.65 -0.47
N THR A 162 -10.84 -7.69 -0.85
CA THR A 162 -12.14 -7.93 -1.46
C THR A 162 -11.99 -8.70 -2.77
N ILE A 163 -11.18 -8.19 -3.70
CA ILE A 163 -11.00 -8.80 -5.02
C ILE A 163 -10.49 -10.23 -4.90
N ALA A 164 -9.49 -10.50 -4.07
CA ALA A 164 -8.97 -11.85 -3.89
C ALA A 164 -10.03 -12.85 -3.36
N ALA A 165 -10.98 -12.40 -2.51
CA ALA A 165 -12.09 -13.23 -2.07
C ALA A 165 -13.13 -13.46 -3.19
N VAL A 166 -13.42 -12.45 -4.01
CA VAL A 166 -14.35 -12.55 -5.16
C VAL A 166 -13.78 -13.45 -6.25
N GLU A 167 -12.49 -13.30 -6.59
CA GLU A 167 -11.79 -14.18 -7.53
C GLU A 167 -11.84 -15.63 -7.07
N GLY A 168 -11.61 -15.86 -5.77
CA GLY A 168 -11.63 -17.19 -5.17
C GLY A 168 -13.00 -17.85 -5.25
N ILE A 169 -14.07 -17.17 -4.81
CA ILE A 169 -15.42 -17.74 -4.89
C ILE A 169 -15.87 -17.92 -6.35
N ASN A 170 -15.44 -17.03 -7.25
CA ASN A 170 -15.72 -17.16 -8.68
C ASN A 170 -15.12 -18.45 -9.25
N GLN A 171 -13.84 -18.74 -8.98
CA GLN A 171 -13.22 -19.99 -9.39
C GLN A 171 -13.95 -21.20 -8.81
N ILE A 172 -14.34 -21.14 -7.53
CA ILE A 172 -15.00 -22.26 -6.85
C ILE A 172 -16.35 -22.60 -7.49
N VAL A 173 -17.15 -21.58 -7.84
CA VAL A 173 -18.50 -21.77 -8.38
C VAL A 173 -18.50 -22.02 -9.89
N THR A 174 -17.64 -21.35 -10.64
CA THR A 174 -17.69 -21.35 -12.11
C THR A 174 -16.59 -22.21 -12.75
N GLY A 175 -15.49 -22.45 -12.05
CA GLY A 175 -14.29 -23.07 -12.60
C GLY A 175 -13.32 -22.10 -13.29
N ASP A 176 -13.67 -20.82 -13.38
CA ASP A 176 -12.86 -19.79 -14.05
C ASP A 176 -12.17 -18.83 -13.07
N LEU A 177 -10.83 -18.72 -13.17
CA LEU A 177 -10.05 -17.80 -12.34
C LEU A 177 -9.77 -16.56 -13.17
N ILE A 178 -10.55 -15.51 -12.91
CA ILE A 178 -10.50 -14.25 -13.65
C ILE A 178 -9.81 -13.22 -12.76
N SER A 179 -8.78 -12.56 -13.27
CA SER A 179 -8.13 -11.44 -12.56
C SER A 179 -9.02 -10.19 -12.63
N LEU A 180 -9.49 -9.71 -11.48
CA LEU A 180 -10.47 -8.61 -11.38
C LEU A 180 -9.81 -7.29 -10.97
N SER A 181 -10.49 -6.18 -11.24
CA SER A 181 -9.96 -4.84 -11.03
C SER A 181 -10.11 -4.35 -9.59
N GLU A 182 -8.98 -4.16 -8.91
CA GLU A 182 -8.98 -3.39 -7.66
C GLU A 182 -9.24 -1.90 -7.93
N GLN A 183 -8.77 -1.36 -9.06
CA GLN A 183 -8.89 0.07 -9.36
C GLN A 183 -10.34 0.53 -9.57
N GLU A 184 -11.20 -0.34 -10.11
CA GLU A 184 -12.63 -0.02 -10.21
C GLU A 184 -13.23 0.22 -8.81
N LEU A 185 -12.88 -0.59 -7.82
CA LEU A 185 -13.30 -0.33 -6.43
C LEU A 185 -12.71 0.99 -5.91
N VAL A 186 -11.42 1.21 -6.11
CA VAL A 186 -10.72 2.43 -5.66
C VAL A 186 -11.37 3.70 -6.22
N ASP A 187 -11.71 3.71 -7.51
CA ASP A 187 -12.22 4.89 -8.20
C ASP A 187 -13.74 5.08 -8.03
N CYS A 188 -14.50 4.00 -7.83
CA CYS A 188 -15.96 4.01 -7.94
C CYS A 188 -16.71 3.69 -6.64
N ASP A 189 -16.13 2.99 -5.68
CA ASP A 189 -16.74 2.76 -4.37
C ASP A 189 -16.45 3.95 -3.44
N THR A 190 -17.17 5.05 -3.67
CA THR A 190 -16.96 6.32 -2.95
C THR A 190 -17.99 6.59 -1.87
N SER A 191 -18.90 5.65 -1.58
CA SER A 191 -19.99 5.87 -0.62
C SER A 191 -19.49 5.89 0.82
N TYR A 192 -18.50 5.04 1.11
CA TYR A 192 -17.84 4.93 2.43
C TYR A 192 -16.33 4.76 2.32
N ASN A 193 -15.88 3.99 1.32
CA ASN A 193 -14.47 3.80 1.05
C ASN A 193 -13.88 5.08 0.45
N GLN A 194 -12.59 5.32 0.74
CA GLN A 194 -11.90 6.56 0.43
C GLN A 194 -10.64 6.32 -0.40
N GLY A 195 -10.71 5.35 -1.32
CA GLY A 195 -9.60 5.02 -2.22
C GLY A 195 -8.31 4.69 -1.46
N CYS A 196 -7.24 5.42 -1.76
CA CYS A 196 -5.93 5.33 -1.09
C CYS A 196 -5.95 5.70 0.38
N ASN A 197 -6.96 6.46 0.85
CA ASN A 197 -7.08 6.80 2.26
C ASN A 197 -7.72 5.68 3.09
N GLY A 198 -8.12 4.59 2.45
CA GLY A 198 -8.55 3.38 3.10
C GLY A 198 -10.03 3.06 2.99
N GLY A 199 -10.38 1.87 3.48
CA GLY A 199 -11.72 1.32 3.30
C GLY A 199 -11.95 0.01 4.05
N LEU A 200 -13.12 -0.57 3.79
CA LEU A 200 -13.65 -1.79 4.35
C LEU A 200 -14.18 -2.71 3.24
N MET A 201 -13.87 -4.00 3.39
CA MET A 201 -14.20 -5.02 2.39
C MET A 201 -15.71 -5.22 2.21
N ASP A 202 -16.50 -5.09 3.27
CA ASP A 202 -17.96 -5.23 3.23
C ASP A 202 -18.62 -4.24 2.27
N TYR A 203 -18.22 -2.96 2.31
CA TYR A 203 -18.75 -1.94 1.40
C TYR A 203 -18.32 -2.18 -0.04
N ALA A 204 -17.13 -2.74 -0.24
CA ALA A 204 -16.67 -3.12 -1.56
C ALA A 204 -17.47 -4.31 -2.11
N PHE A 205 -17.83 -5.30 -1.29
CA PHE A 205 -18.78 -6.35 -1.70
C PHE A 205 -20.15 -5.76 -2.04
N GLU A 206 -20.67 -4.86 -1.20
CA GLU A 206 -21.94 -4.17 -1.44
C GLU A 206 -21.91 -3.35 -2.75
N PHE A 207 -20.79 -2.69 -3.04
CA PHE A 207 -20.57 -2.00 -4.30
C PHE A 207 -20.65 -2.98 -5.48
N ILE A 208 -19.97 -4.12 -5.44
CA ILE A 208 -19.99 -5.10 -6.55
C ILE A 208 -21.42 -5.59 -6.81
N ILE A 209 -22.19 -5.86 -5.76
CA ILE A 209 -23.61 -6.25 -5.86
C ILE A 209 -24.41 -5.15 -6.55
N ASN A 210 -24.34 -3.91 -6.04
CA ASN A 210 -25.12 -2.79 -6.53
C ASN A 210 -24.69 -2.32 -7.93
N ASN A 211 -23.41 -2.47 -8.26
CA ASN A 211 -22.85 -2.17 -9.58
C ASN A 211 -23.29 -3.24 -10.60
N GLY A 212 -23.76 -4.40 -10.16
CA GLY A 212 -24.14 -5.52 -11.01
C GLY A 212 -22.93 -6.30 -11.53
N GLY A 213 -21.82 -6.28 -10.80
CA GLY A 213 -20.57 -6.97 -11.10
C GLY A 213 -19.35 -6.07 -11.03
N ILE A 214 -18.19 -6.64 -11.38
CA ILE A 214 -16.87 -6.00 -11.40
C ILE A 214 -16.13 -6.39 -12.69
N ASP A 215 -15.30 -5.48 -13.21
CA ASP A 215 -14.51 -5.66 -14.42
C ASP A 215 -13.22 -6.45 -14.18
N THR A 216 -12.58 -6.86 -15.27
CA THR A 216 -11.24 -7.46 -15.23
C THR A 216 -10.17 -6.41 -14.93
N GLU A 217 -9.04 -6.85 -14.36
CA GLU A 217 -7.82 -6.05 -14.22
C GLU A 217 -7.35 -5.52 -15.60
N LYS A 218 -7.62 -6.23 -16.68
CA LYS A 218 -7.24 -5.80 -18.03
C LYS A 218 -8.09 -4.63 -18.53
N ASP A 219 -9.40 -4.65 -18.29
CA ASP A 219 -10.34 -3.63 -18.74
C ASP A 219 -10.24 -2.36 -17.87
N TYR A 220 -9.96 -2.54 -16.57
CA TYR A 220 -9.74 -1.44 -15.63
C TYR A 220 -8.43 -1.66 -14.82
N PRO A 221 -7.25 -1.35 -15.39
CA PRO A 221 -5.96 -1.63 -14.75
C PRO A 221 -5.66 -0.80 -13.51
N TYR A 222 -4.93 -1.41 -12.58
CA TYR A 222 -4.42 -0.79 -11.38
C TYR A 222 -3.39 0.31 -11.65
N LYS A 223 -3.58 1.46 -11.00
CA LYS A 223 -2.74 2.65 -11.12
C LYS A 223 -2.02 3.01 -9.83
N GLY A 224 -2.45 2.46 -8.69
CA GLY A 224 -1.84 2.74 -7.39
C GLY A 224 -2.09 4.17 -6.89
N THR A 225 -3.14 4.82 -7.38
CA THR A 225 -3.54 6.18 -6.99
C THR A 225 -5.05 6.32 -7.12
N ASP A 226 -5.63 7.26 -6.39
CA ASP A 226 -7.03 7.65 -6.58
C ASP A 226 -7.25 8.19 -8.00
N GLY A 227 -8.35 7.76 -8.60
CA GLY A 227 -8.85 8.26 -9.88
C GLY A 227 -10.33 8.57 -9.80
N ARG A 228 -10.84 9.19 -10.87
CA ARG A 228 -12.28 9.34 -11.05
C ARG A 228 -12.84 8.05 -11.64
N CYS A 229 -13.98 7.60 -11.11
CA CYS A 229 -14.71 6.47 -11.68
C CYS A 229 -14.93 6.62 -13.19
N ASP A 230 -14.27 5.75 -13.98
CA ASP A 230 -14.40 5.74 -15.43
C ASP A 230 -15.57 4.87 -15.86
N VAL A 231 -16.69 5.52 -16.16
CA VAL A 231 -17.95 4.87 -16.58
C VAL A 231 -17.83 4.09 -17.90
N ASN A 232 -16.83 4.37 -18.74
CA ASN A 232 -16.64 3.63 -19.99
C ASN A 232 -15.91 2.32 -19.75
N ARG A 233 -14.97 2.34 -18.81
CA ARG A 233 -14.28 1.13 -18.37
C ARG A 233 -15.24 0.26 -17.59
N LYS A 234 -15.89 0.84 -16.56
CA LYS A 234 -16.86 0.25 -15.61
C LYS A 234 -18.14 -0.31 -16.26
N ASN A 235 -17.98 -1.26 -17.17
CA ASN A 235 -19.05 -1.68 -18.06
C ASN A 235 -19.01 -3.17 -18.42
N ALA A 236 -17.88 -3.86 -18.28
CA ALA A 236 -17.77 -5.27 -18.66
C ALA A 236 -18.44 -6.22 -17.66
N LYS A 237 -18.36 -5.92 -16.36
CA LYS A 237 -19.02 -6.60 -15.23
C LYS A 237 -18.95 -8.12 -15.36
N VAL A 238 -17.72 -8.61 -15.54
CA VAL A 238 -17.44 -10.01 -15.91
C VAL A 238 -17.70 -10.99 -14.77
N VAL A 239 -17.70 -10.52 -13.53
CA VAL A 239 -17.97 -11.34 -12.34
C VAL A 239 -18.99 -10.63 -11.46
N THR A 240 -19.99 -11.38 -11.01
CA THR A 240 -21.00 -10.95 -10.04
C THR A 240 -20.94 -11.79 -8.77
N ILE A 241 -21.38 -11.18 -7.67
CA ILE A 241 -21.67 -11.85 -6.40
C ILE A 241 -23.11 -11.51 -6.01
N ASP A 242 -23.78 -12.43 -5.33
CA ASP A 242 -25.19 -12.32 -4.99
C ASP A 242 -25.40 -11.63 -3.63
N SER A 243 -24.43 -11.79 -2.73
CA SER A 243 -24.45 -11.23 -1.38
C SER A 243 -23.05 -11.29 -0.77
N TYR A 244 -22.91 -10.89 0.49
CA TYR A 244 -21.77 -11.17 1.35
C TYR A 244 -22.29 -11.45 2.77
N GLU A 245 -21.46 -12.07 3.60
CA GLU A 245 -21.73 -12.33 5.01
C GLU A 245 -20.47 -12.10 5.85
N ASP A 246 -20.68 -11.71 7.11
CA ASP A 246 -19.65 -11.63 8.14
C ASP A 246 -19.53 -12.96 8.88
N VAL A 247 -18.29 -13.38 9.16
CA VAL A 247 -18.01 -14.44 10.14
C VAL A 247 -18.20 -13.86 11.56
N PRO A 248 -18.73 -14.61 12.54
CA PRO A 248 -18.77 -14.18 13.94
C PRO A 248 -17.42 -13.61 14.42
N ALA A 249 -17.43 -12.43 15.04
CA ALA A 249 -16.19 -11.82 15.53
C ALA A 249 -15.60 -12.64 16.67
N ASN A 250 -14.26 -12.69 16.69
CA ASN A 250 -13.47 -13.36 17.71
C ASN A 250 -13.75 -14.87 17.80
N ASP A 251 -14.03 -15.50 16.65
CA ASP A 251 -14.27 -16.93 16.54
C ASP A 251 -13.40 -17.54 15.43
N GLU A 252 -12.19 -17.96 15.80
CA GLU A 252 -11.26 -18.64 14.88
C GLU A 252 -11.82 -19.95 14.32
N LYS A 253 -12.76 -20.62 15.01
CA LYS A 253 -13.35 -21.87 14.55
C LYS A 253 -14.37 -21.60 13.44
N SER A 254 -15.21 -20.59 13.59
CA SER A 254 -16.10 -20.11 12.52
C SER A 254 -15.30 -19.56 11.34
N LEU A 255 -14.20 -18.83 11.59
CA LEU A 255 -13.28 -18.42 10.52
C LEU A 255 -12.66 -19.62 9.81
N GLN A 256 -12.25 -20.65 10.55
CA GLN A 256 -11.71 -21.88 9.96
C GLN A 256 -12.73 -22.55 9.05
N LYS A 257 -13.99 -22.62 9.50
CA LYS A 257 -15.10 -23.18 8.72
C LYS A 257 -15.33 -22.38 7.43
N ALA A 258 -15.31 -21.05 7.50
CA ALA A 258 -15.41 -20.20 6.31
C ALA A 258 -14.24 -20.44 5.34
N VAL A 259 -13.00 -20.40 5.84
CA VAL A 259 -11.78 -20.63 5.04
C VAL A 259 -11.74 -22.04 4.46
N ALA A 260 -12.33 -23.03 5.12
CA ALA A 260 -12.43 -24.39 4.60
C ALA A 260 -13.30 -24.49 3.33
N ASN A 261 -14.20 -23.52 3.12
CA ASN A 261 -15.14 -23.50 2.01
C ASN A 261 -14.80 -22.48 0.92
N GLN A 262 -14.09 -21.38 1.24
CA GLN A 262 -13.63 -20.38 0.26
C GLN A 262 -12.58 -19.45 0.86
N PRO A 263 -11.82 -18.68 0.05
CA PRO A 263 -11.02 -17.57 0.56
C PRO A 263 -11.88 -16.51 1.29
N VAL A 264 -11.35 -15.96 2.38
CA VAL A 264 -12.06 -15.01 3.26
C VAL A 264 -11.24 -13.72 3.39
N SER A 265 -11.89 -12.57 3.21
CA SER A 265 -11.29 -11.27 3.50
C SER A 265 -11.21 -11.07 5.01
N VAL A 266 -10.04 -10.69 5.50
CA VAL A 266 -9.78 -10.45 6.93
C VAL A 266 -9.00 -9.16 7.11
N ALA A 267 -9.12 -8.54 8.29
CA ALA A 267 -8.29 -7.42 8.69
C ALA A 267 -7.33 -7.84 9.83
N ILE A 268 -6.11 -7.31 9.81
CA ILE A 268 -5.07 -7.55 10.81
C ILE A 268 -4.41 -6.23 11.23
N GLU A 269 -3.73 -6.24 12.38
CA GLU A 269 -2.74 -5.23 12.72
C GLU A 269 -1.37 -5.62 12.14
N ALA A 270 -0.89 -4.85 11.16
CA ALA A 270 0.34 -5.09 10.41
C ALA A 270 1.41 -4.00 10.65
N ALA A 271 1.15 -3.02 11.53
CA ALA A 271 2.07 -1.91 11.76
C ALA A 271 3.44 -2.29 12.33
N GLY A 272 3.60 -3.42 13.04
CA GLY A 272 4.85 -3.75 13.74
C GLY A 272 6.03 -4.07 12.82
N THR A 273 7.25 -3.70 13.24
CA THR A 273 8.51 -3.94 12.50
C THR A 273 8.75 -5.41 12.13
N ALA A 274 8.38 -6.35 13.01
CA ALA A 274 8.50 -7.78 12.72
C ALA A 274 7.61 -8.22 11.55
N PHE A 275 6.42 -7.61 11.38
CA PHE A 275 5.55 -7.90 10.25
C PHE A 275 6.06 -7.21 8.97
N GLN A 276 6.46 -5.94 9.08
CA GLN A 276 7.09 -5.19 7.99
C GLN A 276 8.24 -5.98 7.35
N LEU A 277 9.12 -6.58 8.16
CA LEU A 277 10.33 -7.28 7.73
C LEU A 277 10.17 -8.81 7.64
N TYR A 278 8.94 -9.33 7.72
CA TYR A 278 8.69 -10.77 7.63
C TYR A 278 9.25 -11.36 6.32
N SER A 279 9.86 -12.55 6.44
CA SER A 279 10.44 -13.28 5.32
C SER A 279 9.88 -14.70 5.22
N SER A 280 9.92 -15.48 6.30
CA SER A 280 9.44 -16.87 6.28
C SER A 280 9.16 -17.45 7.66
N GLY A 281 8.46 -18.58 7.69
CA GLY A 281 8.09 -19.33 8.91
C GLY A 281 6.73 -18.92 9.49
N ILE A 282 6.32 -19.54 10.59
CA ILE A 282 5.05 -19.21 11.25
C ILE A 282 5.25 -17.96 12.10
N PHE A 283 4.61 -16.87 11.71
CA PHE A 283 4.67 -15.57 12.36
C PHE A 283 4.05 -15.65 13.75
N THR A 284 4.91 -15.62 14.76
CA THR A 284 4.56 -15.58 16.18
C THR A 284 4.94 -14.24 16.83
N GLY A 285 5.31 -13.22 16.03
CA GLY A 285 5.69 -11.90 16.51
C GLY A 285 4.59 -11.18 17.30
N SER A 286 4.96 -10.16 18.06
CA SER A 286 4.01 -9.34 18.80
C SER A 286 3.23 -8.41 17.86
N CYS A 287 1.92 -8.32 18.09
CA CYS A 287 0.99 -7.41 17.42
C CYS A 287 -0.22 -7.21 18.35
N GLY A 288 -0.87 -6.06 18.24
CA GLY A 288 -2.14 -5.77 18.89
C GLY A 288 -3.34 -6.21 18.06
N THR A 289 -4.44 -5.48 18.20
CA THR A 289 -5.72 -5.71 17.50
C THR A 289 -6.29 -4.42 16.90
N ARG A 290 -5.46 -3.37 16.75
CA ARG A 290 -5.85 -2.14 16.07
C ARG A 290 -5.69 -2.35 14.57
N LEU A 291 -6.67 -3.01 13.97
CA LEU A 291 -6.61 -3.44 12.58
C LEU A 291 -6.37 -2.25 11.64
N ASP A 292 -5.38 -2.39 10.76
CA ASP A 292 -4.90 -1.35 9.85
C ASP A 292 -4.59 -1.90 8.44
N HIS A 293 -4.69 -3.21 8.23
CA HIS A 293 -4.39 -3.85 6.95
C HIS A 293 -5.40 -4.93 6.56
N GLY A 294 -5.89 -4.86 5.32
CA GLY A 294 -6.79 -5.84 4.71
C GLY A 294 -5.99 -6.90 3.95
N VAL A 295 -6.23 -8.17 4.26
CA VAL A 295 -5.56 -9.32 3.64
C VAL A 295 -6.58 -10.45 3.40
N THR A 296 -6.17 -11.54 2.77
CA THR A 296 -7.09 -12.66 2.47
C THR A 296 -6.57 -13.95 3.07
N ALA A 297 -7.35 -14.59 3.93
CA ALA A 297 -7.09 -15.94 4.40
C ALA A 297 -7.44 -16.94 3.28
N VAL A 298 -6.44 -17.59 2.72
CA VAL A 298 -6.57 -18.52 1.57
C VAL A 298 -6.33 -19.97 1.97
N GLY A 299 -6.17 -20.24 3.26
CA GLY A 299 -5.92 -21.57 3.76
C GLY A 299 -5.49 -21.58 5.21
N TYR A 300 -5.22 -22.77 5.71
CA TYR A 300 -4.68 -23.02 7.03
C TYR A 300 -4.05 -24.42 7.08
N GLY A 301 -3.24 -24.67 8.09
CA GLY A 301 -2.66 -26.00 8.34
C GLY A 301 -1.95 -26.06 9.68
N THR A 302 -1.15 -27.11 9.83
CA THR A 302 -0.32 -27.35 11.01
C THR A 302 1.07 -27.79 10.57
N GLU A 303 2.11 -27.22 11.17
CA GLU A 303 3.50 -27.61 10.92
C GLU A 303 4.21 -27.71 12.27
N ASN A 304 4.84 -28.86 12.54
CA ASN A 304 5.58 -29.13 13.80
C ASN A 304 4.75 -28.84 15.07
N GLY A 305 3.46 -29.20 15.04
CA GLY A 305 2.53 -28.97 16.15
C GLY A 305 2.09 -27.52 16.35
N LYS A 306 2.39 -26.62 15.40
CA LYS A 306 1.90 -25.24 15.38
C LYS A 306 0.90 -25.03 14.26
N ASP A 307 -0.28 -24.55 14.64
CA ASP A 307 -1.33 -24.20 13.70
C ASP A 307 -1.06 -22.84 13.07
N TYR A 308 -1.39 -22.71 11.78
CA TYR A 308 -1.25 -21.45 11.07
C TYR A 308 -2.37 -21.19 10.06
N TRP A 309 -2.64 -19.91 9.82
CA TRP A 309 -3.35 -19.39 8.66
C TRP A 309 -2.38 -19.19 7.50
N ILE A 310 -2.83 -19.43 6.26
CA ILE A 310 -2.13 -19.01 5.04
C ILE A 310 -2.80 -17.73 4.57
N VAL A 311 -2.07 -16.62 4.60
CA VAL A 311 -2.62 -15.29 4.31
C VAL A 311 -1.94 -14.69 3.09
N LYS A 312 -2.73 -14.34 2.07
CA LYS A 312 -2.29 -13.61 0.88
C LYS A 312 -2.20 -12.12 1.22
N ASN A 313 -1.05 -11.51 0.96
CA ASN A 313 -0.81 -10.08 1.10
C ASN A 313 -0.82 -9.37 -0.27
N SER A 314 -0.76 -8.04 -0.26
CA SER A 314 -0.84 -7.15 -1.43
C SER A 314 0.42 -6.30 -1.61
N TRP A 315 1.59 -6.77 -1.20
CA TRP A 315 2.87 -6.04 -1.30
C TRP A 315 3.84 -6.61 -2.33
N GLY A 316 3.31 -7.39 -3.28
CA GLY A 316 4.09 -8.11 -4.29
C GLY A 316 4.77 -9.37 -3.74
N SER A 317 5.24 -10.20 -4.66
CA SER A 317 5.87 -11.49 -4.35
C SER A 317 7.23 -11.38 -3.67
N SER A 318 7.86 -10.19 -3.67
CA SER A 318 9.15 -9.95 -3.01
C SER A 318 9.06 -9.84 -1.48
N TRP A 319 7.85 -9.80 -0.92
CA TRP A 319 7.63 -9.74 0.53
C TRP A 319 7.18 -11.09 1.07
N GLY A 320 7.65 -11.49 2.27
CA GLY A 320 7.25 -12.74 2.91
C GLY A 320 7.54 -13.98 2.07
N GLU A 321 6.70 -15.00 2.24
CA GLU A 321 6.80 -16.29 1.54
C GLU A 321 6.19 -16.17 0.15
N SER A 322 6.89 -15.49 -0.77
CA SER A 322 6.39 -15.19 -2.13
C SER A 322 5.07 -14.40 -2.14
N GLY A 323 4.93 -13.42 -1.24
CA GLY A 323 3.74 -12.60 -1.08
C GLY A 323 2.75 -13.09 -0.03
N TYR A 324 3.06 -14.19 0.66
CA TYR A 324 2.22 -14.78 1.69
C TYR A 324 2.86 -14.66 3.07
N VAL A 325 2.05 -14.79 4.11
CA VAL A 325 2.49 -14.99 5.48
C VAL A 325 1.73 -16.15 6.10
N ARG A 326 2.45 -17.01 6.83
CA ARG A 326 1.85 -18.00 7.69
C ARG A 326 1.68 -17.41 9.08
N MET A 327 0.45 -17.10 9.50
CA MET A 327 0.17 -16.48 10.79
C MET A 327 -0.23 -17.52 11.82
N GLU A 328 0.32 -17.45 13.03
CA GLU A 328 -0.07 -18.35 14.14
C GLU A 328 -1.59 -18.36 14.35
N ARG A 329 -2.17 -19.56 14.49
CA ARG A 329 -3.61 -19.80 14.66
C ARG A 329 -3.86 -20.49 16.00
N ASN A 330 -5.10 -20.40 16.49
CA ASN A 330 -5.56 -21.07 17.71
C ASN A 330 -4.78 -20.59 18.95
N ILE A 331 -4.55 -19.27 19.02
CA ILE A 331 -3.93 -18.65 20.19
C ILE A 331 -4.97 -18.45 21.31
N LYS A 332 -4.52 -18.18 22.53
CA LYS A 332 -5.43 -17.97 23.67
C LYS A 332 -6.38 -16.77 23.49
N ALA A 333 -5.99 -15.77 22.72
CA ALA A 333 -6.81 -14.58 22.47
C ALA A 333 -7.85 -14.90 21.39
N SER A 334 -9.12 -14.73 21.72
CA SER A 334 -10.24 -15.02 20.80
C SER A 334 -10.24 -14.16 19.54
N SER A 335 -9.59 -12.99 19.58
CA SER A 335 -9.36 -12.15 18.39
C SER A 335 -8.47 -12.80 17.33
N GLY A 336 -7.81 -13.91 17.65
CA GLY A 336 -6.75 -14.49 16.83
C GLY A 336 -5.50 -13.62 16.80
N LYS A 337 -4.43 -14.15 16.18
CA LYS A 337 -3.15 -13.45 16.03
C LYS A 337 -3.35 -12.17 15.23
N CYS A 338 -2.88 -11.05 15.78
CA CYS A 338 -3.01 -9.71 15.18
C CYS A 338 -4.45 -9.27 14.87
N GLY A 339 -5.45 -9.87 15.53
CA GLY A 339 -6.86 -9.55 15.31
C GLY A 339 -7.50 -10.19 14.07
N ILE A 340 -6.87 -11.20 13.46
CA ILE A 340 -7.35 -11.85 12.23
C ILE A 340 -8.81 -12.34 12.30
N ALA A 341 -9.33 -12.66 13.49
CA ALA A 341 -10.70 -13.13 13.68
C ALA A 341 -11.69 -11.99 14.05
N VAL A 342 -11.27 -10.73 14.07
CA VAL A 342 -12.12 -9.60 14.53
C VAL A 342 -13.09 -9.13 13.46
N GLU A 343 -12.61 -8.90 12.23
CA GLU A 343 -13.45 -8.47 11.08
C GLU A 343 -13.30 -9.37 9.84
N PRO A 344 -13.70 -10.67 9.89
CA PRO A 344 -13.70 -11.53 8.71
C PRO A 344 -15.03 -11.44 7.94
N SER A 345 -14.97 -11.32 6.62
CA SER A 345 -16.14 -11.36 5.75
C SER A 345 -15.85 -12.03 4.41
N TYR A 346 -16.89 -12.53 3.75
CA TYR A 346 -16.76 -13.30 2.51
C TYR A 346 -17.94 -13.03 1.56
N PRO A 347 -17.68 -12.99 0.24
CA PRO A 347 -18.73 -12.87 -0.76
C PRO A 347 -19.48 -14.20 -0.95
N LEU A 348 -20.73 -14.12 -1.37
CA LEU A 348 -21.56 -15.24 -1.77
C LEU A 348 -21.79 -15.20 -3.28
N LYS A 349 -21.65 -16.35 -3.93
CA LYS A 349 -21.97 -16.54 -5.34
C LYS A 349 -22.69 -17.87 -5.52
N GLU A 350 -23.82 -17.86 -6.20
CA GLU A 350 -24.69 -19.02 -6.42
C GLU A 350 -24.73 -19.45 -7.89
N GLY A 351 -24.40 -18.53 -8.81
CA GLY A 351 -24.59 -18.73 -10.25
C GLY A 351 -23.37 -18.46 -11.11
N ALA A 352 -23.53 -18.75 -12.41
CA ALA A 352 -22.56 -18.46 -13.44
C ALA A 352 -22.31 -16.95 -13.60
N ASN A 353 -21.22 -16.61 -14.28
CA ASN A 353 -20.92 -15.22 -14.63
C ASN A 353 -21.87 -14.69 -15.71
N PRO A 354 -22.08 -13.36 -15.76
CA PRO A 354 -22.75 -12.73 -16.88
C PRO A 354 -22.08 -13.10 -18.21
N PRO A 355 -22.82 -13.12 -19.33
CA PRO A 355 -22.21 -13.29 -20.65
C PRO A 355 -21.13 -12.23 -20.86
N ASN A 356 -19.92 -12.65 -21.23
CA ASN A 356 -18.82 -11.73 -21.47
C ASN A 356 -19.21 -10.71 -22.56
N PRO A 357 -19.34 -9.41 -22.24
CA PRO A 357 -19.80 -8.41 -23.21
C PRO A 357 -18.72 -8.02 -24.22
N GLY A 358 -17.53 -8.61 -24.15
CA GLY A 358 -16.34 -8.18 -24.89
C GLY A 358 -15.53 -7.14 -24.12
N PRO A 359 -14.37 -6.73 -24.64
CA PRO A 359 -13.48 -5.78 -23.97
C PRO A 359 -14.15 -4.42 -23.79
N SER A 360 -13.90 -3.76 -22.66
CA SER A 360 -14.42 -2.42 -22.43
C SER A 360 -13.87 -1.44 -23.48
N PRO A 361 -14.69 -0.52 -24.02
CA PRO A 361 -14.21 0.53 -24.90
C PRO A 361 -13.07 1.30 -24.24
N PRO A 362 -12.03 1.72 -24.99
CA PRO A 362 -11.00 2.57 -24.43
C PRO A 362 -11.66 3.86 -23.91
N SER A 363 -11.22 4.34 -22.75
CA SER A 363 -11.61 5.65 -22.24
C SER A 363 -11.41 6.69 -23.34
N PRO A 364 -12.38 7.61 -23.58
CA PRO A 364 -12.12 8.73 -24.45
C PRO A 364 -10.88 9.46 -23.93
N THR A 365 -9.92 9.73 -24.80
CA THR A 365 -8.75 10.53 -24.44
C THR A 365 -9.28 11.86 -23.90
N PRO A 366 -8.99 12.22 -22.63
CA PRO A 366 -9.51 13.46 -22.09
C PRO A 366 -9.03 14.58 -23.00
N ALA A 367 -9.92 15.46 -23.45
CA ALA A 367 -9.49 16.55 -24.33
C ALA A 367 -8.53 17.48 -23.55
N PRO A 368 -7.56 18.11 -24.23
CA PRO A 368 -6.71 19.13 -23.61
C PRO A 368 -7.58 20.17 -22.91
N ALA A 369 -7.21 20.55 -21.69
CA ALA A 369 -7.92 21.61 -20.98
C ALA A 369 -7.70 22.93 -21.75
N VAL A 370 -8.74 23.40 -22.45
CA VAL A 370 -8.69 24.67 -23.18
C VAL A 370 -8.80 25.80 -22.17
N CYS A 371 -7.72 26.55 -21.97
CA CYS A 371 -7.67 27.64 -21.02
C CYS A 371 -8.32 28.90 -21.60
N ASP A 372 -8.02 29.19 -22.86
CA ASP A 372 -8.67 30.22 -23.67
C ASP A 372 -8.45 29.92 -25.18
N ASN A 373 -8.74 30.90 -26.03
CA ASN A 373 -8.56 30.79 -27.49
C ASN A 373 -7.12 30.58 -27.95
N TYR A 374 -6.13 30.83 -27.09
CA TYR A 374 -4.71 30.84 -27.42
C TYR A 374 -3.88 29.89 -26.57
N TYR A 375 -4.41 29.35 -25.48
CA TYR A 375 -3.69 28.50 -24.54
C TYR A 375 -4.50 27.23 -24.21
N SER A 376 -3.79 26.11 -24.18
CA SER A 376 -4.30 24.85 -23.65
C SER A 376 -3.29 24.20 -22.73
N CYS A 377 -3.80 23.41 -21.81
CA CYS A 377 -3.04 22.54 -20.96
C CYS A 377 -3.25 21.07 -21.35
N PRO A 378 -2.31 20.17 -20.97
CA PRO A 378 -2.47 18.75 -21.19
C PRO A 378 -3.76 18.19 -20.58
N ASP A 379 -4.10 16.98 -21.00
CA ASP A 379 -5.26 16.25 -20.52
C ASP A 379 -5.22 16.07 -18.98
N SER A 380 -6.38 16.13 -18.31
CA SER A 380 -6.50 16.01 -16.84
C SER A 380 -5.69 17.03 -16.02
N THR A 381 -5.56 18.25 -16.55
CA THR A 381 -4.93 19.39 -15.85
C THR A 381 -5.90 20.55 -15.68
N THR A 382 -5.61 21.45 -14.73
CA THR A 382 -6.41 22.65 -14.52
C THR A 382 -5.69 23.89 -15.04
N CYS A 383 -6.38 24.69 -15.85
CA CYS A 383 -5.91 25.98 -16.33
C CYS A 383 -5.94 27.01 -15.19
N CYS A 384 -4.78 27.53 -14.82
CA CYS A 384 -4.64 28.56 -13.80
C CYS A 384 -4.06 29.84 -14.39
N CYS A 385 -4.68 30.99 -14.11
CA CYS A 385 -4.15 32.26 -14.57
C CYS A 385 -2.82 32.61 -13.86
N ILE A 386 -1.78 32.88 -14.64
CA ILE A 386 -0.47 33.32 -14.14
C ILE A 386 -0.35 34.84 -14.20
N TYR A 387 -0.93 35.46 -15.22
CA TYR A 387 -0.85 36.91 -15.41
C TYR A 387 -2.22 37.47 -15.75
N GLU A 388 -2.81 38.18 -14.80
CA GLU A 388 -4.11 38.84 -14.94
C GLU A 388 -3.94 40.36 -15.04
N TYR A 389 -4.78 40.99 -15.86
CA TYR A 389 -4.94 42.43 -15.87
C TYR A 389 -6.43 42.77 -16.04
N GLY A 390 -7.01 43.38 -15.00
CA GLY A 390 -8.45 43.58 -14.92
C GLY A 390 -9.19 42.25 -14.80
N LYS A 391 -10.08 41.96 -15.75
CA LYS A 391 -10.85 40.70 -15.81
C LYS A 391 -10.29 39.69 -16.82
N TYR A 392 -9.13 39.98 -17.40
CA TYR A 392 -8.55 39.20 -18.48
C TYR A 392 -7.28 38.49 -18.01
N CYS A 393 -7.17 37.21 -18.37
CA CYS A 393 -5.94 36.45 -18.21
C CYS A 393 -5.12 36.51 -19.50
N PHE A 394 -3.84 36.86 -19.38
CA PHE A 394 -2.92 37.03 -20.51
C PHE A 394 -1.87 35.91 -20.58
N ALA A 395 -1.72 35.13 -19.51
CA ALA A 395 -0.85 33.95 -19.50
C ALA A 395 -1.44 32.88 -18.58
N TRP A 396 -1.40 31.64 -19.06
CA TRP A 396 -1.94 30.48 -18.35
C TRP A 396 -0.85 29.50 -17.94
N GLY A 397 -1.10 28.83 -16.82
CA GLY A 397 -0.33 27.72 -16.31
C GLY A 397 -1.19 26.48 -16.19
N CYS A 398 -0.56 25.32 -16.31
CA CYS A 398 -1.19 24.02 -16.14
C CYS A 398 -0.85 23.48 -14.77
N CYS A 399 -1.88 23.38 -13.93
CA CYS A 399 -1.78 22.58 -12.73
C CYS A 399 -1.94 21.10 -13.09
N PRO A 400 -1.01 20.20 -12.75
CA PRO A 400 -1.09 18.78 -13.09
C PRO A 400 -2.08 18.02 -12.18
N LEU A 401 -3.20 18.66 -11.86
CA LEU A 401 -4.31 18.15 -11.07
C LEU A 401 -5.60 18.63 -11.74
N GLU A 402 -6.61 17.76 -11.82
CA GLU A 402 -7.94 18.10 -12.35
C GLU A 402 -8.77 18.82 -11.26
N GLY A 403 -9.54 19.85 -11.63
CA GLY A 403 -10.36 20.61 -10.68
C GLY A 403 -9.57 21.34 -9.59
N ALA A 404 -8.29 21.63 -9.82
CA ALA A 404 -7.39 22.19 -8.83
C ALA A 404 -7.76 23.62 -8.44
N THR A 405 -7.47 24.00 -7.19
CA THR A 405 -7.53 25.40 -6.77
C THR A 405 -6.23 26.10 -7.16
N CYS A 406 -6.36 27.19 -7.93
CA CYS A 406 -5.23 28.01 -8.34
C CYS A 406 -4.85 28.98 -7.21
N CYS A 407 -3.68 28.80 -6.62
CA CYS A 407 -3.17 29.69 -5.57
C CYS A 407 -2.81 31.11 -6.07
N ASP A 408 -2.90 32.08 -5.15
CA ASP A 408 -2.62 33.49 -5.41
C ASP A 408 -1.13 33.79 -5.66
N ASP A 409 -0.23 32.84 -5.42
CA ASP A 409 1.19 32.98 -5.74
C ASP A 409 1.49 32.85 -7.25
N HIS A 410 0.46 32.59 -8.05
CA HIS A 410 0.50 32.35 -9.50
C HIS A 410 1.42 31.19 -9.94
N TYR A 411 1.96 30.41 -9.00
CA TYR A 411 2.99 29.41 -9.25
C TYR A 411 2.59 28.02 -8.76
N SER A 412 1.75 27.96 -7.73
CA SER A 412 1.32 26.73 -7.09
C SER A 412 -0.17 26.49 -7.28
N CYS A 413 -0.59 25.25 -7.13
CA CYS A 413 -1.99 24.86 -7.11
C CYS A 413 -2.21 23.74 -6.11
N CYS A 414 -3.44 23.64 -5.65
CA CYS A 414 -3.85 22.70 -4.62
C CYS A 414 -4.89 21.71 -5.17
N PRO A 415 -4.87 20.45 -4.73
CA PRO A 415 -5.93 19.49 -5.05
C PRO A 415 -7.31 20.04 -4.64
N HIS A 416 -8.36 19.59 -5.33
CA HIS A 416 -9.74 19.98 -5.03
C HIS A 416 -10.12 19.69 -3.56
N ASP A 417 -9.65 18.57 -3.00
CA ASP A 417 -9.96 18.16 -1.62
C ASP A 417 -9.19 18.97 -0.56
N TYR A 418 -8.18 19.72 -0.97
CA TYR A 418 -7.37 20.60 -0.12
C TYR A 418 -7.34 22.02 -0.70
N PRO A 419 -8.49 22.69 -0.88
CA PRO A 419 -8.60 23.88 -1.72
C PRO A 419 -7.91 25.11 -1.12
N ILE A 420 -7.53 25.09 0.16
CA ILE A 420 -6.96 26.25 0.83
C ILE A 420 -5.44 26.30 0.64
N CYS A 421 -4.97 27.26 -0.17
CA CYS A 421 -3.56 27.49 -0.43
C CYS A 421 -2.84 28.17 0.76
N ASN A 422 -1.88 27.48 1.38
CA ASN A 422 -0.90 28.08 2.29
C ASN A 422 0.41 28.35 1.53
N VAL A 423 0.42 29.44 0.78
CA VAL A 423 1.55 29.83 -0.09
C VAL A 423 2.86 30.07 0.67
N ARG A 424 2.79 30.47 1.95
CA ARG A 424 4.00 30.73 2.77
C ARG A 424 4.74 29.45 3.12
N GLN A 425 4.00 28.35 3.32
CA GLN A 425 4.57 27.06 3.68
C GLN A 425 4.63 26.09 2.48
N GLY A 426 4.05 26.47 1.34
CA GLY A 426 3.98 25.61 0.15
C GLY A 426 3.07 24.40 0.34
N THR A 427 1.99 24.56 1.12
CA THR A 427 1.07 23.48 1.50
C THR A 427 -0.39 23.82 1.17
N SER A 428 -1.23 22.81 1.18
CA SER A 428 -2.66 22.83 0.85
C SER A 428 -3.44 22.26 2.03
N LEU A 429 -4.54 22.91 2.42
CA LEU A 429 -5.34 22.53 3.59
C LEU A 429 -6.78 22.23 3.19
N MET A 430 -7.43 21.28 3.89
CA MET A 430 -8.85 20.97 3.71
C MET A 430 -9.76 22.13 4.16
N GLY A 431 -9.34 22.88 5.18
CA GLY A 431 -10.05 24.04 5.71
C GLY A 431 -9.10 25.07 6.33
N LYS A 432 -9.61 26.27 6.59
CA LYS A 432 -8.82 27.40 7.13
C LYS A 432 -8.23 27.13 8.52
N ASP A 433 -8.91 26.30 9.31
CA ASP A 433 -8.51 25.95 10.69
C ASP A 433 -7.92 24.53 10.79
N SER A 434 -7.61 23.89 9.66
CA SER A 434 -7.04 22.54 9.66
C SER A 434 -5.62 22.54 10.23
N PRO A 435 -5.27 21.58 11.11
CA PRO A 435 -3.92 21.47 11.64
C PRO A 435 -2.92 21.18 10.51
N LEU A 436 -1.76 21.84 10.56
CA LEU A 436 -0.71 21.75 9.53
C LEU A 436 -0.18 20.31 9.32
N SER A 437 -0.33 19.44 10.33
CA SER A 437 0.01 18.01 10.23
C SER A 437 -0.84 17.24 9.21
N LEU A 438 -2.01 17.77 8.84
CA LEU A 438 -2.90 17.20 7.83
C LEU A 438 -2.78 17.92 6.47
N SER A 439 -1.78 18.78 6.30
CA SER A 439 -1.56 19.52 5.06
C SER A 439 -0.86 18.67 4.01
N VAL A 440 -1.24 18.87 2.74
CA VAL A 440 -0.56 18.24 1.60
C VAL A 440 0.28 19.25 0.85
N LYS A 441 1.38 18.83 0.26
CA LYS A 441 2.27 19.73 -0.48
C LYS A 441 1.56 20.34 -1.69
N ALA A 442 1.66 21.66 -1.86
CA ALA A 442 1.13 22.33 -3.04
C ALA A 442 1.97 21.97 -4.27
N THR A 443 1.30 21.81 -5.42
CA THR A 443 1.93 21.36 -6.65
C THR A 443 2.30 22.53 -7.54
N LYS A 444 3.45 22.45 -8.20
CA LYS A 444 3.92 23.52 -9.09
C LYS A 444 3.20 23.44 -10.44
N ARG A 445 2.83 24.61 -10.96
CA ARG A 445 2.27 24.74 -12.30
C ARG A 445 3.38 24.64 -13.35
N THR A 446 3.03 24.20 -14.55
CA THR A 446 3.83 24.37 -15.77
C THR A 446 3.22 25.45 -16.67
N LEU A 447 3.93 25.92 -17.70
CA LEU A 447 3.37 26.91 -18.63
C LEU A 447 2.40 26.23 -19.61
N ALA A 448 1.25 26.88 -19.85
CA ALA A 448 0.31 26.43 -20.86
C ALA A 448 0.88 26.56 -22.27
N LYS A 449 0.52 25.61 -23.13
CA LYS A 449 0.97 25.59 -24.52
C LYS A 449 0.08 26.52 -25.33
N ARG A 450 0.67 27.31 -26.24
CA ARG A 450 -0.13 28.12 -27.16
C ARG A 450 -0.84 27.26 -28.21
N THR A 451 -2.16 27.37 -28.31
CA THR A 451 -2.98 26.79 -29.37
C THR A 451 -3.05 27.75 -30.56
N GLY A 452 -2.58 27.29 -31.72
CA GLY A 452 -2.74 28.02 -32.99
C GLY A 452 -1.64 29.04 -33.34
N LEU A 453 -0.53 28.56 -33.88
CA LEU A 453 0.19 29.16 -35.03
C LEU A 453 1.28 28.17 -35.44
N SER A 454 1.07 27.45 -36.55
CA SER A 454 2.19 26.75 -37.18
C SER A 454 3.22 27.79 -37.65
N PRO A 455 4.53 27.46 -37.64
CA PRO A 455 5.57 28.38 -38.09
C PRO A 455 5.35 28.89 -39.53
N ALA A 456 4.60 28.14 -40.35
CA ALA A 456 4.34 28.46 -41.76
C ALA A 456 3.45 29.71 -41.96
N THR A 457 2.59 30.05 -41.01
CA THR A 457 1.63 31.16 -41.17
C THR A 457 2.22 32.53 -40.76
N GLN A 458 3.35 32.55 -40.03
CA GLN A 458 4.01 33.81 -39.66
C GLN A 458 4.65 34.51 -40.88
N LEU A 459 5.10 33.75 -41.89
CA LEU A 459 5.76 34.33 -43.06
C LEU A 459 4.78 34.98 -44.05
N THR A 460 3.52 34.55 -44.08
CA THR A 460 2.47 35.11 -44.95
C THR A 460 1.78 36.34 -44.35
N ALA A 461 1.60 36.39 -43.02
CA ALA A 461 1.02 37.56 -42.35
C ALA A 461 1.95 38.79 -42.32
N LEU A 462 3.27 38.58 -42.20
CA LEU A 462 4.27 39.64 -42.29
C LEU A 462 4.43 40.17 -43.73
N LYS A 463 4.28 39.31 -44.75
CA LYS A 463 4.31 39.74 -46.17
C LYS A 463 3.07 40.53 -46.58
N SER A 464 1.88 40.19 -46.07
CA SER A 464 0.63 40.87 -46.43
C SER A 464 0.51 42.27 -45.78
N SER A 465 1.06 42.45 -44.57
CA SER A 465 1.12 43.77 -43.91
C SER A 465 2.18 44.71 -44.49
N ALA A 466 3.28 44.17 -45.04
CA ALA A 466 4.31 44.95 -45.73
C ALA A 466 3.87 45.42 -47.14
N LEU A 467 3.02 44.64 -47.84
CA LEU A 467 2.50 45.00 -49.16
C LEU A 467 1.33 46.01 -49.10
N ARG A 468 0.49 45.96 -48.06
CA ARG A 468 -0.56 46.98 -47.84
C ARG A 468 -0.03 48.35 -47.43
N LYS A 469 1.13 48.43 -46.76
CA LYS A 469 1.75 49.72 -46.39
C LYS A 469 2.53 50.40 -47.53
N ARG A 470 2.92 49.67 -48.58
CA ARG A 470 3.56 50.26 -49.78
C ARG A 470 2.57 50.82 -50.82
N SER A 471 1.33 50.34 -50.87
CA SER A 471 0.32 50.84 -51.84
C SER A 471 -0.41 52.12 -51.40
N VAL A 472 -0.29 52.55 -50.14
CA VAL A 472 -0.95 53.78 -49.63
C VAL A 472 -0.02 55.00 -49.66
N ALA A 473 1.30 54.81 -49.87
CA ALA A 473 2.30 55.89 -49.87
C ALA A 473 2.66 56.46 -51.26
N LEU A 474 2.08 55.94 -52.35
CA LEU A 474 2.41 56.32 -53.75
C LEU A 474 1.21 56.86 -54.56
N GLY A 475 0.09 57.19 -53.92
CA GLY A 475 -1.17 57.58 -54.59
C GLY A 475 -1.66 59.02 -54.39
N ARG A 476 -0.84 59.94 -53.87
CA ARG A 476 -1.21 61.37 -53.72
C ARG A 476 -0.15 62.30 -54.34
N GLN A 477 -0.11 62.31 -55.65
CA GLN A 477 0.23 63.49 -56.46
C GLN A 477 -0.82 63.57 -57.57
N GLN A 478 -1.77 64.50 -57.43
CA GLN A 478 -2.59 64.97 -58.56
C GLN A 478 -2.10 66.37 -58.95
N PRO A 479 -2.06 66.70 -60.26
CA PRO A 479 -1.78 68.03 -60.76
C PRO A 479 -3.07 68.86 -60.85
N GLY A 480 -2.96 70.17 -60.58
CA GLY A 480 -4.05 71.14 -60.67
C GLY A 480 -3.76 72.33 -59.80
#